data_AF-A0A0B6Z8N1-F1
#
_entry.id   AF-A0A0B6Z8N1-F1
#
_cell.length_a   1.000
_cell.length_b   1.000
_cell.length_c   1.000
_cell.angle_alpha   90.00
_cell.angle_beta   90.00
_cell.angle_gamma   90.00
#
_symmetry.space_group_name_H-M   'P 1'
#
loop_
_entity.id
_entity.type
_entity.pdbx_description
1 polymer ?
#
loop_
_entity_poly.entity_id
_entity_poly.type
_entity_poly.pdbx_seq_one_letter_code
_entity_poly.pdbx_strand_id
1 'polypeptide(L)'
;VFFIVYLSLELYFLMNLLLAVVYDTFSNLEKNKVKALFFHKREGCVHAFKLLVTQGNHTHLTVKHFLGMMEYFLPKQSRRDYYLMFKSLNSSKTGILSLDEFFNIFKVVRLKWKLRSDT
;
A
#
# COMPACT_ATOMS: atom_id res chain seq x y z
N VAL A 1 -48.04 -19.83 -22.66
CA VAL A 1 -47.29 -20.62 -21.66
C VAL A 1 -45.84 -20.86 -22.07
N PHE A 2 -45.57 -21.44 -23.25
CA PHE A 2 -44.21 -21.69 -23.76
C PHE A 2 -43.24 -20.51 -23.63
N PHE A 3 -43.58 -19.35 -24.22
CA PHE A 3 -42.71 -18.17 -24.18
C PHE A 3 -42.47 -17.61 -22.78
N ILE A 4 -43.46 -17.70 -21.89
CA ILE A 4 -43.34 -17.21 -20.51
C ILE A 4 -42.35 -18.08 -19.74
N VAL A 5 -42.47 -19.41 -19.85
CA VAL A 5 -41.53 -20.36 -19.23
C VAL A 5 -40.13 -20.19 -19.82
N TYR A 6 -40.04 -20.08 -21.14
CA TYR A 6 -38.77 -19.90 -21.85
C TYR A 6 -38.03 -18.63 -21.39
N LEU A 7 -38.70 -17.47 -21.42
CA LEU A 7 -38.10 -16.20 -20.96
C LEU A 7 -37.76 -16.24 -19.47
N SER A 8 -38.57 -16.93 -18.64
CA SER A 8 -38.29 -17.04 -17.21
C SER A 8 -37.02 -17.86 -16.95
N LEU A 9 -36.82 -18.95 -17.68
CA LEU A 9 -35.61 -19.76 -17.59
C LEU A 9 -34.39 -19.03 -18.13
N GLU A 10 -34.48 -18.40 -19.29
CA GLU A 10 -33.32 -17.73 -19.89
C GLU A 10 -32.88 -16.49 -19.10
N LEU A 11 -33.82 -15.60 -18.78
CA LEU A 11 -33.48 -14.32 -18.15
C LEU A 11 -33.28 -14.43 -16.65
N TYR A 12 -34.18 -15.10 -15.93
CA TYR A 12 -34.06 -15.13 -14.46
C TYR A 12 -33.15 -16.23 -13.97
N PHE A 13 -33.11 -17.37 -14.64
CA PHE A 13 -32.27 -18.48 -14.19
C PHE A 13 -30.89 -18.45 -14.85
N LEU A 14 -30.81 -18.55 -16.19
CA LEU A 14 -29.53 -18.68 -16.87
C LEU A 14 -28.65 -17.43 -16.79
N MET A 15 -29.19 -16.24 -17.04
CA MET A 15 -28.40 -15.01 -16.98
C MET A 15 -27.90 -14.69 -15.56
N ASN A 16 -28.73 -14.87 -14.53
CA ASN A 16 -28.30 -14.62 -13.15
C ASN A 16 -27.29 -15.69 -12.68
N LEU A 17 -27.46 -16.95 -13.08
CA LEU A 17 -26.49 -18.00 -12.81
C LEU A 17 -25.15 -17.70 -13.48
N LEU A 18 -25.18 -17.29 -14.75
CA LEU A 18 -23.98 -16.88 -15.49
C LEU A 18 -23.27 -15.72 -14.79
N LEU A 19 -24.01 -14.67 -14.41
CA LEU A 19 -23.45 -13.52 -13.70
C LEU A 19 -22.84 -13.93 -12.36
N ALA A 20 -23.49 -14.81 -11.60
CA ALA A 20 -22.97 -15.29 -10.32
C ALA A 20 -21.65 -16.05 -10.48
N VAL A 21 -21.55 -16.96 -11.46
CA VAL A 21 -20.33 -17.74 -11.72
C VAL A 21 -19.18 -16.85 -12.20
N VAL A 22 -19.46 -15.92 -13.11
CA VAL A 22 -18.45 -14.96 -13.59
C VAL A 22 -18.00 -14.02 -12.46
N TYR A 23 -18.93 -13.58 -11.61
CA TYR A 23 -18.61 -12.74 -10.48
C TYR A 23 -17.71 -13.44 -9.46
N ASP A 24 -18.02 -14.68 -9.09
CA ASP A 24 -17.21 -15.44 -8.14
C ASP A 24 -15.79 -15.69 -8.69
N THR A 25 -15.69 -16.13 -9.93
CA THR A 25 -14.38 -16.36 -10.58
C THR A 25 -13.56 -15.08 -10.68
N PHE A 26 -14.17 -13.97 -11.11
CA PHE A 26 -13.48 -12.67 -11.19
C PHE A 26 -13.06 -12.17 -9.80
N SER A 27 -13.92 -12.26 -8.80
CA SER A 27 -13.60 -11.86 -7.42
C SER A 27 -12.41 -12.64 -6.86
N ASN A 28 -12.34 -13.94 -7.14
CA ASN A 28 -11.23 -14.78 -6.71
C ASN A 28 -9.91 -14.43 -7.43
N LEU A 29 -9.97 -14.12 -8.73
CA LEU A 29 -8.81 -13.62 -9.48
C LEU A 29 -8.33 -12.27 -8.95
N GLU A 30 -9.24 -11.33 -8.67
CA GLU A 30 -8.91 -10.01 -8.11
C GLU A 30 -8.26 -10.13 -6.73
N LYS A 31 -8.81 -10.97 -5.84
CA LYS A 31 -8.22 -11.24 -4.51
C LYS A 31 -6.77 -11.73 -4.63
N ASN A 32 -6.51 -12.67 -5.54
CA ASN A 32 -5.17 -13.19 -5.78
C ASN A 32 -4.23 -12.12 -6.32
N LYS A 33 -4.70 -11.29 -7.25
CA LYS A 33 -3.93 -10.16 -7.82
C LYS A 33 -3.58 -9.12 -6.75
N VAL A 34 -4.54 -8.73 -5.91
CA VAL A 34 -4.31 -7.78 -4.80
C VAL A 34 -3.32 -8.35 -3.80
N LYS A 35 -3.44 -9.63 -3.45
CA LYS A 35 -2.50 -10.34 -2.57
C LYS A 35 -1.09 -10.33 -3.15
N ALA A 36 -0.93 -10.69 -4.42
CA ALA A 36 0.37 -10.69 -5.10
C ALA A 36 1.00 -9.29 -5.14
N LEU A 37 0.21 -8.26 -5.50
CA LEU A 37 0.68 -6.87 -5.50
C LEU A 37 1.11 -6.40 -4.11
N PHE A 38 0.40 -6.83 -3.07
CA PHE A 38 0.75 -6.50 -1.69
C PHE A 38 2.09 -7.12 -1.28
N PHE A 39 2.33 -8.40 -1.60
CA PHE A 39 3.62 -9.06 -1.32
C PHE A 39 4.76 -8.45 -2.11
N HIS A 40 4.58 -8.22 -3.42
CA HIS A 40 5.60 -7.57 -4.25
C HIS A 40 6.00 -6.18 -3.71
N LYS A 41 5.00 -5.40 -3.26
CA LYS A 41 5.25 -4.10 -2.62
C LYS A 41 6.03 -4.23 -1.31
N ARG A 42 5.76 -5.26 -0.50
CA ARG A 42 6.51 -5.56 0.72
C ARG A 42 7.93 -6.01 0.42
N GLU A 43 8.14 -6.88 -0.56
CA GLU A 43 9.47 -7.31 -0.99
C GLU A 43 10.30 -6.11 -1.44
N GLY A 44 9.73 -5.22 -2.24
CA GLY A 44 10.39 -3.96 -2.63
C GLY A 44 10.82 -3.11 -1.42
N CYS A 45 9.99 -3.00 -0.39
CA CYS A 45 10.37 -2.34 0.87
C CYS A 45 11.53 -3.05 1.57
N VAL A 46 11.51 -4.39 1.65
CA VAL A 46 12.60 -5.16 2.28
C VAL A 46 13.91 -4.92 1.53
N HIS A 47 13.89 -4.96 0.20
CA HIS A 47 15.07 -4.69 -0.62
C HIS A 47 15.58 -3.26 -0.44
N ALA A 48 14.70 -2.26 -0.49
CA ALA A 48 15.09 -0.87 -0.25
C ALA A 48 15.66 -0.66 1.15
N PHE A 49 15.04 -1.25 2.18
CA PHE A 49 15.54 -1.17 3.56
C PHE A 49 16.94 -1.77 3.69
N LYS A 50 17.17 -2.96 3.11
CA LYS A 50 18.50 -3.59 3.11
C LYS A 50 19.58 -2.72 2.44
N LEU A 51 19.23 -1.98 1.39
CA LEU A 51 20.17 -1.09 0.68
C LEU A 51 20.45 0.20 1.45
N LEU A 52 19.47 0.72 2.19
CA LEU A 52 19.61 1.99 2.92
C LEU A 52 20.32 1.84 4.27
N VAL A 53 20.38 0.62 4.78
CA VAL A 53 21.01 0.33 6.06
C VAL A 53 22.51 0.11 5.88
N THR A 54 23.32 0.72 6.75
CA THR A 54 24.78 0.64 6.70
C THR A 54 25.29 -0.76 7.07
N GLN A 55 26.43 -1.18 6.50
CA GLN A 55 27.07 -2.48 6.77
C GLN A 55 27.36 -2.75 8.27
N GLY A 56 27.48 -1.71 9.09
CA GLY A 56 27.72 -1.86 10.53
C GLY A 56 26.46 -2.06 11.39
N ASN A 57 25.25 -1.83 10.87
CA ASN A 57 24.03 -1.90 11.68
C ASN A 57 22.79 -2.28 10.85
N HIS A 58 22.67 -3.55 10.49
CA HIS A 58 21.65 -4.09 9.56
C HIS A 58 20.19 -4.01 9.99
N THR A 59 19.90 -3.59 11.22
CA THR A 59 18.55 -3.66 11.80
C THR A 59 17.80 -2.34 11.78
N HIS A 60 18.49 -1.21 11.60
CA HIS A 60 17.90 0.10 11.85
C HIS A 60 18.24 1.14 10.78
N LEU A 61 17.21 1.88 10.34
CA LEU A 61 17.35 2.98 9.40
C LEU A 61 17.43 4.32 10.13
N THR A 62 18.53 5.04 9.93
CA THR A 62 18.75 6.39 10.49
C THR A 62 17.98 7.46 9.70
N VAL A 63 17.59 8.55 10.37
CA VAL A 63 16.96 9.74 9.76
C VAL A 63 17.72 10.23 8.52
N LYS A 64 19.06 10.30 8.56
CA LYS A 64 19.88 10.79 7.45
C LYS A 64 19.67 9.98 6.17
N HIS A 65 19.74 8.65 6.27
CA HIS A 65 19.52 7.74 5.14
C HIS A 65 18.09 7.84 4.61
N PHE A 66 17.10 7.97 5.49
CA PHE A 66 15.70 8.18 5.10
C PHE A 66 15.50 9.50 4.34
N LEU A 67 16.05 10.61 4.84
CA LEU A 67 15.96 11.91 4.17
C LEU A 67 16.62 11.86 2.78
N GLY A 68 17.81 11.25 2.68
CA GLY A 68 18.50 11.07 1.39
C GLY A 68 17.67 10.25 0.40
N MET A 69 17.05 9.16 0.84
CA MET A 69 16.14 8.38 -0.01
C MET A 69 14.94 9.22 -0.49
N MET A 70 14.34 10.01 0.42
CA MET A 70 13.15 10.80 0.12
C MET A 70 13.40 11.92 -0.89
N GLU A 71 14.61 12.49 -0.94
CA GLU A 71 14.99 13.48 -1.95
C GLU A 71 14.89 12.93 -3.37
N TYR A 72 15.19 11.64 -3.58
CA TYR A 72 15.02 10.98 -4.88
C TYR A 72 13.63 10.40 -5.09
N PHE A 73 13.00 9.90 -4.03
CA PHE A 73 11.69 9.25 -4.12
C PHE A 73 10.54 10.26 -4.33
N LEU A 74 10.60 11.44 -3.69
CA LEU A 74 9.55 12.47 -3.75
C LEU A 74 10.12 13.88 -3.89
N PRO A 75 10.88 14.19 -4.96
CA PRO A 75 11.71 15.40 -5.07
C PRO A 75 10.97 16.74 -4.92
N LYS A 76 9.64 16.75 -5.00
CA LYS A 76 8.80 17.96 -4.92
C LYS A 76 8.41 18.37 -3.49
N GLN A 77 8.78 17.62 -2.46
CA GLN A 77 8.40 17.90 -1.08
C GLN A 77 9.52 18.63 -0.32
N SER A 78 9.16 19.35 0.74
CA SER A 78 10.15 20.06 1.55
C SER A 78 10.89 19.10 2.51
N ARG A 79 12.11 19.48 2.92
CA ARG A 79 12.85 18.73 3.96
C ARG A 79 12.07 18.60 5.27
N ARG A 80 11.25 19.61 5.61
CA ARG A 80 10.36 19.56 6.77
C ARG A 80 9.34 18.42 6.62
N ASP A 81 8.74 18.30 5.45
CA ASP A 81 7.74 17.27 5.19
C ASP A 81 8.35 15.87 5.26
N TYR A 82 9.57 15.67 4.72
CA TYR A 82 10.29 14.41 4.90
C TYR A 82 10.55 14.08 6.37
N TYR A 83 10.92 15.08 7.19
CA TYR A 83 11.10 14.87 8.62
C TYR A 83 9.78 14.53 9.33
N LEU A 84 8.67 15.17 8.96
CA LEU A 84 7.34 14.83 9.49
C LEU A 84 6.93 13.42 9.09
N MET A 85 7.24 13.00 7.86
CA MET A 85 7.04 11.61 7.41
C MET A 85 7.86 10.63 8.25
N PHE A 86 9.15 10.91 8.50
CA PHE A 86 9.97 10.10 9.37
C PHE A 86 9.37 9.98 10.78
N LYS A 87 8.96 11.12 11.35
CA LYS A 87 8.35 11.16 12.69
C LYS A 87 7.04 10.39 12.74
N SER A 88 6.26 10.39 11.66
CA SER A 88 5.02 9.61 11.54
C SER A 88 5.25 8.11 11.42
N LEU A 89 6.38 7.69 10.86
CA LEU A 89 6.75 6.27 10.74
C LEU A 89 7.30 5.72 12.06
N ASN A 90 8.06 6.54 12.79
CA ASN A 90 8.69 6.20 14.06
C ASN A 90 7.67 6.15 15.22
N SER A 91 6.81 5.13 15.19
CA SER A 91 5.82 4.87 16.25
C SER A 91 6.48 4.52 17.58
N SER A 92 7.64 3.87 17.52
CA SER A 92 8.44 3.48 18.68
C SER A 92 9.12 4.65 19.40
N LYS A 93 9.19 5.84 18.78
CA LYS A 93 9.87 7.05 19.30
C LYS A 93 11.34 6.85 19.65
N THR A 94 11.99 5.83 19.08
CA THR A 94 13.40 5.49 19.33
C THR A 94 14.38 6.39 18.57
N GLY A 95 13.91 7.04 17.51
CA GLY A 95 14.74 7.92 16.66
C GLY A 95 15.39 7.20 15.48
N ILE A 96 15.11 5.90 15.35
CA ILE A 96 15.50 5.01 14.27
C ILE A 96 14.24 4.28 13.76
N LEU A 97 14.25 3.83 12.52
CA LEU A 97 13.13 3.06 11.96
C LEU A 97 13.47 1.58 11.90
N SER A 98 12.57 0.75 12.38
CA SER A 98 12.58 -0.69 12.12
C SER A 98 12.01 -1.01 10.74
N LEU A 99 12.23 -2.23 10.27
CA LEU A 99 11.67 -2.72 9.01
C LEU A 99 10.13 -2.73 9.03
N ASP A 100 9.53 -3.08 10.17
CA ASP A 100 8.07 -3.08 10.33
C ASP A 100 7.47 -1.67 10.25
N GLU A 101 8.14 -0.68 10.85
CA GLU A 101 7.75 0.72 10.72
C GLU A 101 7.90 1.20 9.28
N PHE A 102 8.99 0.82 8.62
CA PHE A 102 9.28 1.19 7.23
C PHE A 102 8.24 0.65 6.23
N PHE A 103 7.57 -0.48 6.49
CA PHE A 103 6.49 -0.96 5.61
C PHE A 103 5.34 0.02 5.44
N ASN A 104 5.13 0.92 6.41
CA ASN A 104 4.07 1.93 6.34
C ASN A 104 4.45 3.17 5.51
N ILE A 105 5.63 3.19 4.88
CA ILE A 105 6.12 4.30 4.07
C ILE A 105 5.10 4.78 3.03
N PHE A 106 4.48 3.85 2.31
CA PHE A 106 3.51 4.18 1.27
C PHE A 106 2.20 4.78 1.79
N LYS A 107 1.87 4.59 3.07
CA LYS A 107 0.74 5.29 3.70
C LYS A 107 1.15 6.73 4.02
N VAL A 108 2.31 6.91 4.61
CA VAL A 108 2.83 8.21 5.06
C VAL A 108 3.14 9.15 3.90
N VAL A 109 3.65 8.61 2.80
CA VAL A 109 3.90 9.36 1.55
C VAL A 109 2.63 9.99 0.97
N ARG A 110 1.46 9.40 1.23
CA ARG A 110 0.17 9.93 0.76
C ARG A 110 -0.38 11.03 1.68
N LEU A 111 0.22 11.24 2.85
CA LEU A 111 -0.19 12.29 3.78
C LEU A 111 0.27 13.65 3.29
N LYS A 112 -0.58 14.67 3.48
CA LYS A 112 -0.24 16.07 3.24
C LYS A 112 -0.16 16.79 4.58
N TRP A 113 0.98 17.38 4.85
CA TRP A 113 1.22 18.11 6.09
C TRP A 113 0.68 19.53 5.96
N LYS A 114 -0.17 19.92 6.90
CA LYS A 114 -0.65 21.30 7.04
C LYS A 114 -0.37 21.76 8.46
N LEU A 115 -0.07 23.05 8.61
CA LEU A 115 -0.06 23.66 9.93
C LEU A 115 -1.48 23.60 10.47
N ARG A 116 -1.64 23.28 11.76
CA ARG A 116 -2.91 23.52 12.44
C ARG A 116 -3.09 25.04 12.47
N SER A 117 -4.03 25.55 11.68
CA SER A 117 -4.55 26.90 11.89
C SER A 117 -5.46 26.81 13.11
N ASP A 118 -5.09 27.48 14.19
CA ASP A 118 -5.98 27.69 15.32
C ASP A 118 -7.07 28.67 14.86
N THR A 119 -8.21 28.11 14.44
CA THR A 119 -9.48 28.80 14.21
C THR A 119 -10.55 28.07 14.98
#